data_AF-A0A2G9S4Z7-F1
#
_entry.id   AF-A0A2G9S4Z7-F1
#
_cell.length_a   1.000
_cell.length_b   1.000
_cell.length_c   1.000
_cell.angle_alpha   90.00
_cell.angle_beta   90.00
_cell.angle_gamma   90.00
#
_symmetry.space_group_name_H-M   'P 1'
#
loop_
_entity.id
_entity.type
_entity.pdbx_description
1 polymer ?
#
loop_
_entity_poly.entity_id
_entity_poly.type
_entity_poly.pdbx_seq_one_letter_code
_entity_poly.pdbx_strand_id
1 'polypeptide(L)'
;MSCYKDTMDSTDKPCFAEKYQHSLPLLKPFRTTKRHRHPIDNAGCFSFMTLNWITSLARKAYQLSELNINDLWDLPSQDSAEQNCQRLHRLWEAELEKCGKTKASLRKVLWRFCQTRSLLALLCLIVTMAANFIGPAIFIRALLEYSEALESNLLYGLLLSFGIFAAELLRSWSFAMSWAMNYRTGIRLKGAVLALAFRKILRLKETKDVSTGELINMCSSDGHRLYEAASIGCMLAAGPFIALMGLLYTAMFLGPTALIGSAAFIVFYPLMVRWTFVYLLHIKKSFMIVM
;
A
#
# COMPACT_ATOMS: atom_id res chain seq x y z
N MET A 1 -33.34 -18.56 0.02
CA MET A 1 -32.91 -18.20 1.40
C MET A 1 -32.55 -19.42 2.27
N SER A 2 -32.58 -20.66 1.75
CA SER A 2 -32.32 -21.89 2.54
C SER A 2 -30.89 -22.43 2.44
N CYS A 3 -30.02 -21.86 1.60
CA CYS A 3 -28.63 -22.35 1.41
C CYS A 3 -27.58 -21.47 2.13
N TYR A 4 -28.01 -20.52 2.98
CA TYR A 4 -27.13 -19.52 3.59
C TYR A 4 -26.93 -19.71 5.10
N LYS A 5 -27.64 -20.67 5.72
CA LYS A 5 -27.55 -20.93 7.17
C LYS A 5 -26.49 -21.97 7.54
N ASP A 6 -26.05 -22.81 6.62
CA ASP A 6 -25.23 -23.99 6.96
C ASP A 6 -23.71 -23.73 7.06
N THR A 7 -23.27 -22.48 7.08
CA THR A 7 -21.85 -22.13 7.29
C THR A 7 -21.59 -21.29 8.54
N MET A 8 -22.59 -21.16 9.43
CA MET A 8 -22.50 -20.37 10.65
C MET A 8 -22.08 -21.15 11.91
N ASP A 9 -21.56 -22.37 11.76
CA ASP A 9 -21.07 -23.15 12.91
C ASP A 9 -19.66 -23.68 12.69
N SER A 10 -18.67 -22.84 12.94
CA SER A 10 -17.32 -23.28 13.35
C SER A 10 -16.65 -22.14 14.10
N THR A 11 -16.75 -22.20 15.43
CA THR A 11 -16.04 -21.36 16.41
C THR A 11 -14.53 -21.68 16.48
N ASP A 12 -13.94 -22.25 15.45
CA ASP A 12 -12.49 -22.46 15.38
C ASP A 12 -11.84 -21.26 14.70
N LYS A 13 -11.05 -20.51 15.46
CA LYS A 13 -10.18 -19.48 14.88
C LYS A 13 -9.23 -20.19 13.92
N PRO A 14 -9.25 -19.89 12.60
CA PRO A 14 -8.37 -20.56 11.66
C PRO A 14 -6.91 -20.33 12.07
N CYS A 15 -6.10 -21.39 12.00
CA CYS A 15 -4.67 -21.33 12.29
C CYS A 15 -4.02 -20.25 11.40
N PHE A 16 -2.96 -19.58 11.89
CA PHE A 16 -2.27 -18.53 11.13
C PHE A 16 -1.90 -18.98 9.71
N ALA A 17 -1.41 -20.23 9.58
CA ALA A 17 -1.05 -20.82 8.29
C ALA A 17 -2.24 -20.91 7.33
N GLU A 18 -3.44 -21.23 7.84
CA GLU A 18 -4.68 -21.36 7.07
C GLU A 18 -5.23 -20.00 6.65
N LYS A 19 -5.21 -19.03 7.58
CA LYS A 19 -5.63 -17.65 7.32
C LYS A 19 -4.80 -16.96 6.23
N TYR A 20 -3.52 -17.30 6.12
CA TYR A 20 -2.60 -16.73 5.14
C TYR A 20 -2.17 -17.73 4.05
N GLN A 21 -2.83 -18.88 3.92
CA GLN A 21 -2.42 -19.97 3.02
C GLN A 21 -2.28 -19.57 1.55
N HIS A 22 -2.99 -18.54 1.12
CA HIS A 22 -2.90 -17.98 -0.23
C HIS A 22 -1.89 -16.82 -0.36
N SER A 23 -1.56 -16.14 0.74
CA SER A 23 -0.57 -15.05 0.75
C SER A 23 0.85 -15.57 1.03
N LEU A 24 1.00 -16.60 1.85
CA LEU A 24 2.28 -17.25 2.16
C LEU A 24 3.03 -17.80 0.93
N PRO A 25 2.36 -18.34 -0.10
CA PRO A 25 3.04 -18.81 -1.30
C PRO A 25 3.69 -17.69 -2.13
N LEU A 26 3.21 -16.44 -2.04
CA LEU A 26 3.84 -15.27 -2.67
C LEU A 26 5.16 -14.88 -1.98
N LEU A 27 5.38 -15.28 -0.73
CA LEU A 27 6.66 -15.08 -0.04
C LEU A 27 7.74 -16.06 -0.50
N LYS A 28 7.40 -17.13 -1.25
CA LYS A 28 8.41 -18.07 -1.77
C LYS A 28 9.18 -17.42 -2.93
N PRO A 29 10.52 -17.46 -2.93
CA PRO A 29 11.34 -16.70 -3.89
C PRO A 29 11.11 -17.13 -5.34
N PHE A 30 11.09 -18.43 -5.59
CA PHE A 30 10.87 -19.01 -6.92
C PHE A 30 9.66 -19.95 -6.90
N ARG A 31 8.72 -19.72 -7.82
CA ARG A 31 7.55 -20.57 -8.02
C ARG A 31 7.16 -20.58 -9.49
N THR A 32 7.07 -21.77 -10.06
CA THR A 32 6.72 -22.03 -11.47
C THR A 32 5.56 -23.03 -11.55
N THR A 33 4.57 -22.90 -10.66
CA THR A 33 3.39 -23.78 -10.67
C THR A 33 2.30 -23.22 -11.59
N LYS A 34 1.75 -23.98 -12.54
CA LYS A 34 0.65 -23.57 -13.44
C LYS A 34 -0.76 -23.93 -12.93
N ARG A 35 -0.99 -23.95 -11.61
CA ARG A 35 -2.24 -24.50 -11.04
C ARG A 35 -3.43 -23.55 -11.07
N HIS A 36 -3.20 -22.24 -11.11
CA HIS A 36 -4.27 -21.23 -11.02
C HIS A 36 -4.50 -20.53 -12.36
N ARG A 37 -5.74 -20.08 -12.60
CA ARG A 37 -6.11 -19.34 -13.82
C ARG A 37 -5.39 -17.99 -13.94
N HIS A 38 -5.22 -17.28 -12.82
CA HIS A 38 -4.54 -15.99 -12.83
C HIS A 38 -3.02 -16.16 -12.66
N PRO A 39 -2.18 -15.51 -13.48
CA PRO A 39 -0.72 -15.67 -13.45
C PRO A 39 -0.09 -15.20 -12.13
N ILE A 40 -0.71 -14.23 -11.44
CA ILE A 40 -0.21 -13.71 -10.16
C ILE A 40 -0.23 -14.73 -9.03
N ASP A 41 -1.17 -15.67 -9.05
CA ASP A 41 -1.33 -16.70 -8.01
C ASP A 41 -0.30 -17.83 -8.19
N ASN A 42 0.27 -17.89 -9.39
CA ASN A 42 1.33 -18.81 -9.79
C ASN A 42 2.72 -18.20 -9.60
N ALA A 43 2.81 -16.87 -9.48
CA ALA A 43 4.06 -16.15 -9.35
C ALA A 43 4.70 -16.34 -7.96
N GLY A 44 6.02 -16.56 -7.94
CA GLY A 44 6.83 -16.40 -6.72
C GLY A 44 7.17 -14.93 -6.48
N CYS A 45 7.82 -14.63 -5.34
CA CYS A 45 8.21 -13.28 -4.96
C CYS A 45 9.03 -12.57 -6.06
N PHE A 46 9.99 -13.27 -6.68
CA PHE A 46 10.82 -12.69 -7.72
C PHE A 46 10.02 -12.35 -9.00
N SER A 47 9.17 -13.29 -9.46
CA SER A 47 8.30 -13.07 -10.62
C SER A 47 7.29 -11.95 -10.37
N PHE A 48 6.78 -11.87 -9.14
CA PHE A 48 5.88 -10.81 -8.72
C PHE A 48 6.57 -9.43 -8.74
N MET A 49 7.79 -9.35 -8.20
CA MET A 49 8.55 -8.11 -8.10
C MET A 49 9.05 -7.60 -9.46
N THR A 50 9.53 -8.50 -10.31
CA THR A 50 10.03 -8.17 -11.66
C THR A 50 8.90 -7.97 -12.67
N LEU A 51 7.64 -8.08 -12.26
CA LEU A 51 6.45 -8.04 -13.12
C LEU A 51 6.49 -9.04 -14.28
N ASN A 52 7.30 -10.10 -14.16
CA ASN A 52 7.47 -11.10 -15.20
C ASN A 52 6.16 -11.84 -15.53
N TRP A 53 5.23 -11.88 -14.57
CA TRP A 53 3.89 -12.44 -14.77
C TRP A 53 3.02 -11.65 -15.75
N ILE A 54 3.29 -10.35 -15.98
CA ILE A 54 2.60 -9.51 -16.97
C ILE A 54 3.23 -9.63 -18.36
N THR A 55 4.50 -10.04 -18.44
CA THR A 55 5.29 -10.03 -19.68
C THR A 55 4.62 -10.77 -20.84
N SER A 56 3.89 -11.85 -20.58
CA SER A 56 3.15 -12.58 -21.61
C SER A 56 2.02 -11.73 -22.22
N LEU A 57 1.28 -10.99 -21.41
CA LEU A 57 0.23 -10.06 -21.86
C LEU A 57 0.84 -8.84 -22.56
N ALA A 58 1.92 -8.28 -22.02
CA ALA A 58 2.61 -7.15 -22.67
C ALA A 58 3.11 -7.53 -24.08
N ARG A 59 3.65 -8.74 -24.23
CA ARG A 59 4.06 -9.26 -25.55
C ARG A 59 2.87 -9.44 -26.48
N LYS A 60 1.76 -10.00 -25.98
CA LYS A 60 0.52 -10.15 -26.75
C LYS A 60 -0.04 -8.81 -27.19
N ALA A 61 0.01 -7.80 -26.32
CA ALA A 61 -0.40 -6.42 -26.63
C ALA A 61 0.45 -5.78 -27.72
N TYR A 62 1.77 -5.98 -27.65
CA TYR A 62 2.67 -5.52 -28.69
C TYR A 62 2.42 -6.20 -30.04
N GLN A 63 2.08 -7.50 -30.04
CA GLN A 63 1.84 -8.27 -31.26
C GLN A 63 0.49 -7.99 -31.91
N LEU A 64 -0.58 -7.81 -31.12
CA LEU A 64 -1.94 -7.64 -31.62
C LEU A 64 -2.30 -6.18 -31.94
N SER A 65 -1.48 -5.21 -31.50
CA SER A 65 -1.71 -3.75 -31.59
C SER A 65 -2.98 -3.21 -30.89
N GLU A 66 -4.00 -4.05 -30.71
CA GLU A 66 -5.21 -3.78 -29.95
C GLU A 66 -5.47 -4.93 -28.97
N LEU A 67 -5.79 -4.57 -27.72
CA LEU A 67 -6.20 -5.54 -26.69
C LEU A 67 -7.70 -5.51 -26.53
N ASN A 68 -8.34 -6.66 -26.68
CA ASN A 68 -9.74 -6.80 -26.36
C ASN A 68 -9.92 -7.28 -24.91
N ILE A 69 -11.09 -7.04 -24.32
CA ILE A 69 -11.34 -7.40 -22.92
C ILE A 69 -11.25 -8.92 -22.69
N ASN A 70 -11.52 -9.72 -23.72
CA ASN A 70 -11.43 -11.17 -23.72
C ASN A 70 -9.98 -11.69 -23.67
N ASP A 71 -9.00 -10.85 -23.98
CA ASP A 71 -7.57 -11.19 -23.91
C ASP A 71 -6.98 -11.02 -22.51
N LEU A 72 -7.72 -10.37 -21.60
CA LEU A 72 -7.33 -10.12 -20.23
C LEU A 72 -7.67 -11.31 -19.33
N TRP A 73 -6.91 -11.45 -18.25
CA TRP A 73 -7.23 -12.43 -17.22
C TRP A 73 -8.39 -11.96 -16.35
N ASP A 74 -9.23 -12.91 -15.95
CA ASP A 74 -10.25 -12.68 -14.92
C ASP A 74 -9.61 -12.23 -13.60
N LEU A 75 -10.32 -11.39 -12.85
CA LEU A 75 -9.84 -10.90 -11.57
C LEU A 75 -9.55 -12.06 -10.60
N PRO A 76 -8.43 -12.04 -9.86
CA PRO A 76 -8.17 -13.02 -8.80
C PRO A 76 -9.34 -13.07 -7.80
N SER A 77 -9.70 -14.27 -7.36
CA SER A 77 -10.81 -14.46 -6.41
C SER A 77 -10.65 -13.65 -5.13
N GLN A 78 -9.40 -13.49 -4.66
CA GLN A 78 -9.05 -12.69 -3.48
C GLN A 78 -9.22 -11.18 -3.65
N ASP A 79 -9.16 -10.71 -4.89
CA ASP A 79 -9.32 -9.30 -5.24
C ASP A 79 -10.79 -8.98 -5.57
N SER A 80 -11.65 -10.01 -5.65
CA SER A 80 -13.09 -9.87 -5.87
C SER A 80 -13.77 -9.03 -4.79
N ALA A 81 -14.63 -8.11 -5.23
CA ALA A 81 -15.45 -7.29 -4.33
C ALA A 81 -16.38 -8.15 -3.47
N GLU A 82 -16.89 -9.27 -3.98
CA GLU A 82 -17.81 -10.15 -3.26
C GLU A 82 -17.18 -10.73 -1.98
N GLN A 83 -16.01 -11.36 -2.13
CA GLN A 83 -15.30 -11.96 -0.99
C GLN A 83 -14.87 -10.90 0.04
N ASN A 84 -14.34 -9.77 -0.46
CA ASN A 84 -13.91 -8.69 0.42
C ASN A 84 -15.08 -8.01 1.14
N CYS A 85 -16.24 -7.87 0.48
CA CYS A 85 -17.48 -7.38 1.06
C CYS A 85 -17.97 -8.32 2.18
N GLN A 86 -18.01 -9.63 1.93
CA GLN A 86 -18.38 -10.61 2.97
C GLN A 86 -17.44 -10.55 4.18
N ARG A 87 -16.13 -10.43 3.96
CA ARG A 87 -15.16 -10.27 5.04
C ARG A 87 -15.39 -8.97 5.83
N LEU A 88 -15.66 -7.86 5.15
CA LEU A 88 -15.94 -6.58 5.79
C LEU A 88 -17.26 -6.64 6.60
N HIS A 89 -18.29 -7.29 6.07
CA HIS A 89 -19.57 -7.49 6.75
C HIS A 89 -19.39 -8.28 8.06
N ARG A 90 -18.66 -9.39 8.03
CA ARG A 90 -18.36 -10.19 9.24
C ARG A 90 -17.63 -9.36 10.30
N LEU A 91 -16.67 -8.52 9.90
CA LEU A 91 -15.97 -7.63 10.84
C LEU A 91 -16.88 -6.53 11.41
N TRP A 92 -17.85 -6.08 10.62
CA TRP A 92 -18.85 -5.11 11.05
C TRP A 92 -19.84 -5.71 12.06
N GLU A 93 -20.36 -6.91 11.79
CA GLU A 93 -21.23 -7.65 12.71
C GLU A 93 -20.54 -7.94 14.05
N ALA A 94 -19.29 -8.41 14.01
CA ALA A 94 -18.50 -8.64 15.23
C ALA A 94 -18.27 -7.37 16.07
N GLU A 95 -18.14 -6.19 15.44
CA GLU A 95 -18.02 -4.93 16.19
C GLU A 95 -19.39 -4.48 16.75
N LEU A 96 -20.49 -4.72 16.02
CA LEU A 96 -21.85 -4.46 16.50
C LEU A 96 -22.20 -5.32 17.71
N GLU A 97 -21.85 -6.61 17.68
CA GLU A 97 -22.05 -7.54 18.82
C GLU A 97 -21.24 -7.11 20.04
N LYS A 98 -19.99 -6.69 19.83
CA LYS A 98 -19.07 -6.34 20.93
C LYS A 98 -19.38 -4.99 21.58
N CYS A 99 -19.72 -3.97 20.79
CA CYS A 99 -19.83 -2.59 21.27
C CYS A 99 -21.27 -2.06 21.28
N GLY A 100 -22.23 -2.79 20.69
CA GLY A 100 -23.60 -2.32 20.51
C GLY A 100 -23.72 -1.26 19.40
N LYS A 101 -24.96 -1.01 18.95
CA LYS A 101 -25.26 -0.10 17.82
C LYS A 101 -24.81 1.34 18.05
N THR A 102 -24.77 1.81 19.29
CA THR A 102 -24.48 3.21 19.64
C THR A 102 -22.98 3.53 19.71
N LYS A 103 -22.11 2.53 19.93
CA LYS A 103 -20.65 2.72 20.05
C LYS A 103 -19.86 2.08 18.91
N ALA A 104 -20.51 1.38 17.98
CA ALA A 104 -19.83 0.76 16.85
C ALA A 104 -19.21 1.82 15.92
N SER A 105 -17.93 1.62 15.56
CA SER A 105 -17.18 2.56 14.73
C SER A 105 -16.74 1.90 13.42
N LEU A 106 -17.22 2.44 12.30
CA LEU A 106 -16.83 1.97 10.96
C LEU A 106 -15.32 2.15 10.74
N ARG A 107 -14.74 3.28 11.19
CA ARG A 107 -13.30 3.55 11.06
C ARG A 107 -12.45 2.43 11.67
N LYS A 108 -12.85 1.92 12.83
CA LYS A 108 -12.14 0.84 13.53
C LYS A 108 -12.25 -0.50 12.77
N VAL A 109 -13.41 -0.77 12.18
CA VAL A 109 -13.62 -1.96 11.33
C VAL A 109 -12.79 -1.88 10.04
N LEU A 110 -12.78 -0.72 9.38
CA LEU A 110 -11.95 -0.47 8.20
C LEU A 110 -10.45 -0.61 8.53
N TRP A 111 -10.02 -0.08 9.68
CA TRP A 111 -8.65 -0.27 10.16
C TRP A 111 -8.34 -1.75 10.36
N ARG A 112 -9.17 -2.51 11.08
CA ARG A 112 -8.97 -3.96 11.27
C ARG A 112 -8.94 -4.74 9.95
N PHE A 113 -9.71 -4.31 8.95
CA PHE A 113 -9.72 -4.94 7.63
C PHE A 113 -8.35 -4.83 6.93
N CYS A 114 -7.68 -3.66 7.06
CA CYS A 114 -6.40 -3.34 6.44
C CYS A 114 -5.17 -3.64 7.30
N GLN A 115 -5.29 -3.62 8.64
CA GLN A 115 -4.17 -3.50 9.59
C GLN A 115 -3.01 -4.47 9.33
N THR A 116 -3.30 -5.74 9.04
CA THR A 116 -2.24 -6.75 8.89
C THR A 116 -1.42 -6.53 7.61
N ARG A 117 -2.05 -6.04 6.55
CA ARG A 117 -1.37 -5.75 5.27
C ARG A 117 -0.67 -4.40 5.34
N SER A 118 -1.33 -3.40 5.93
CA SER A 118 -0.74 -2.08 6.17
C SER A 118 0.49 -2.15 7.08
N LEU A 119 0.48 -2.99 8.12
CA LEU A 119 1.64 -3.18 8.99
C LEU A 119 2.82 -3.82 8.25
N LEU A 120 2.56 -4.83 7.42
CA LEU A 120 3.61 -5.47 6.63
C LEU A 120 4.15 -4.52 5.54
N ALA A 121 3.30 -3.70 4.91
CA ALA A 121 3.74 -2.66 3.98
C ALA A 121 4.57 -1.57 4.67
N LEU A 122 4.21 -1.18 5.91
CA LEU A 122 4.99 -0.26 6.73
C LEU A 122 6.36 -0.86 7.09
N LEU A 123 6.42 -2.15 7.43
CA LEU A 123 7.68 -2.84 7.69
C LEU A 123 8.59 -2.83 6.45
N CYS A 124 8.05 -3.12 5.25
CA CYS A 124 8.80 -3.00 4.01
C CYS A 124 9.30 -1.57 3.77
N LEU A 125 8.51 -0.54 4.08
CA LEU A 125 8.96 0.85 4.00
C LEU A 125 10.11 1.13 4.96
N ILE A 126 10.05 0.67 6.20
CA ILE A 126 11.14 0.85 7.16
C ILE A 126 12.43 0.22 6.62
N VAL A 127 12.36 -0.98 6.03
CA VAL A 127 13.50 -1.64 5.39
C VAL A 127 14.04 -0.81 4.21
N THR A 128 13.16 -0.29 3.34
CA THR A 128 13.56 0.63 2.27
C THR A 128 14.31 1.83 2.82
N MET A 129 13.81 2.44 3.90
CA MET A 129 14.43 3.62 4.48
C MET A 129 15.80 3.30 5.09
N ALA A 130 15.90 2.20 5.84
CA ALA A 130 17.19 1.74 6.37
C ALA A 130 18.21 1.51 5.24
N ALA A 131 17.82 0.83 4.17
CA ALA A 131 18.71 0.60 3.01
C ALA A 131 19.10 1.90 2.30
N ASN A 132 18.19 2.88 2.23
CA ASN A 132 18.45 4.22 1.67
C ASN A 132 19.52 4.98 2.47
N PHE A 133 19.54 4.86 3.80
CA PHE A 133 20.59 5.48 4.61
C PHE A 133 21.90 4.68 4.59
N ILE A 134 21.82 3.36 4.79
CA ILE A 134 22.99 2.48 4.88
C ILE A 134 23.83 2.50 3.59
N GLY A 135 23.17 2.52 2.42
CA GLY A 135 23.83 2.50 1.11
C GLY A 135 24.89 3.61 0.98
N PRO A 136 24.49 4.89 0.99
CA PRO A 136 25.42 6.01 0.94
C PRO A 136 26.28 6.17 2.19
N ALA A 137 25.71 5.98 3.39
CA ALA A 137 26.41 6.28 4.64
C ALA A 137 27.63 5.38 4.88
N ILE A 138 27.48 4.08 4.61
CA ILE A 138 28.50 3.08 4.92
C ILE A 138 29.29 2.77 3.67
N PHE A 139 28.61 2.34 2.60
CA PHE A 139 29.32 1.80 1.44
C PHE A 139 29.97 2.88 0.58
N ILE A 140 29.30 4.00 0.29
CA ILE A 140 29.93 5.08 -0.49
C ILE A 140 31.08 5.70 0.28
N ARG A 141 30.91 5.91 1.59
CA ARG A 141 31.98 6.43 2.45
C ARG A 141 33.20 5.49 2.46
N ALA A 142 32.99 4.20 2.72
CA ALA A 142 34.08 3.22 2.72
C ALA A 142 34.75 3.09 1.34
N LEU A 143 33.98 3.26 0.25
CA LEU A 143 34.52 3.30 -1.10
C LEU A 143 35.39 4.54 -1.35
N LEU A 144 34.98 5.69 -0.82
CA LEU A 144 35.76 6.93 -0.89
C LEU A 144 37.08 6.79 -0.11
N GLU A 145 37.02 6.30 1.13
CA GLU A 145 38.21 6.03 1.96
C GLU A 145 39.14 5.00 1.28
N TYR A 146 38.57 3.96 0.64
CA TYR A 146 39.34 3.01 -0.16
C TYR A 146 40.01 3.65 -1.38
N SER A 147 39.35 4.60 -2.04
CA SER A 147 39.90 5.29 -3.21
C SER A 147 41.07 6.21 -2.87
N GLU A 148 41.15 6.70 -1.63
CA GLU A 148 42.22 7.58 -1.15
C GLU A 148 43.42 6.79 -0.56
N ALA A 149 43.25 5.49 -0.29
CA ALA A 149 44.28 4.65 0.31
C ALA A 149 45.41 4.31 -0.68
N LEU A 150 46.67 4.36 -0.20
CA LEU A 150 47.85 4.02 -1.01
C LEU A 150 47.96 2.52 -1.34
N GLU A 151 47.48 1.64 -0.45
CA GLU A 151 47.43 0.20 -0.67
C GLU A 151 46.00 -0.23 -0.98
N SER A 152 45.79 -0.75 -2.18
CA SER A 152 44.46 -1.13 -2.68
C SER A 152 44.32 -2.65 -2.78
N ASN A 153 43.44 -3.22 -1.94
CA ASN A 153 43.02 -4.61 -2.07
C ASN A 153 41.79 -4.71 -2.98
N LEU A 154 41.98 -5.28 -4.18
CA LEU A 154 40.93 -5.47 -5.19
C LEU A 154 39.68 -6.17 -4.64
N LEU A 155 39.84 -7.19 -3.79
CA LEU A 155 38.71 -7.95 -3.24
C LEU A 155 37.83 -7.06 -2.35
N TYR A 156 38.44 -6.17 -1.59
CA TYR A 156 37.72 -5.23 -0.72
C TYR A 156 36.93 -4.21 -1.54
N GLY A 157 37.51 -3.64 -2.60
CA GLY A 157 36.80 -2.74 -3.51
C GLY A 157 35.62 -3.42 -4.23
N LEU A 158 35.78 -4.68 -4.63
CA LEU A 158 34.70 -5.48 -5.24
C LEU A 158 33.57 -5.76 -4.24
N LEU A 159 33.90 -6.10 -2.99
CA LEU A 159 32.91 -6.31 -1.92
C LEU A 159 32.13 -5.03 -1.60
N LEU A 160 32.79 -3.88 -1.55
CA LEU A 160 32.13 -2.59 -1.36
C LEU A 160 31.17 -2.27 -2.51
N SER A 161 31.60 -2.45 -3.76
CA SER A 161 30.77 -2.23 -4.95
C SER A 161 29.55 -3.16 -4.98
N PHE A 162 29.75 -4.44 -4.64
CA PHE A 162 28.64 -5.38 -4.49
C PHE A 162 27.70 -5.00 -3.34
N GLY A 163 28.24 -4.46 -2.24
CA GLY A 163 27.46 -3.94 -1.12
C GLY A 163 26.54 -2.78 -1.51
N ILE A 164 27.05 -1.81 -2.29
CA ILE A 164 26.24 -0.72 -2.86
C ILE A 164 25.12 -1.30 -3.73
N PHE A 165 25.45 -2.22 -4.64
CA PHE A 165 24.48 -2.86 -5.51
C PHE A 165 23.39 -3.60 -4.72
N ALA A 166 23.77 -4.38 -3.70
CA ALA A 166 22.86 -5.13 -2.87
C ALA A 166 21.95 -4.21 -2.03
N ALA A 167 22.49 -3.13 -1.47
CA ALA A 167 21.73 -2.13 -0.71
C ALA A 167 20.68 -1.44 -1.60
N GLU A 168 21.07 -1.03 -2.81
CA GLU A 168 20.15 -0.42 -3.78
C GLU A 168 19.08 -1.39 -4.27
N LEU A 169 19.45 -2.65 -4.52
CA LEU A 169 18.51 -3.69 -4.91
C LEU A 169 17.47 -3.94 -3.81
N LEU A 170 17.92 -4.08 -2.55
CA LEU A 170 17.05 -4.27 -1.39
C LEU A 170 16.10 -3.07 -1.19
N ARG A 171 16.62 -1.85 -1.33
CA ARG A 171 15.85 -0.61 -1.24
C ARG A 171 14.75 -0.59 -2.30
N SER A 172 15.12 -0.82 -3.55
CA SER A 172 14.21 -0.81 -4.70
C SER A 172 13.11 -1.88 -4.58
N TRP A 173 13.48 -3.12 -4.25
CA TRP A 173 12.52 -4.22 -4.09
C TRP A 173 11.56 -4.00 -2.93
N SER A 174 12.07 -3.58 -1.78
CA SER A 174 11.22 -3.32 -0.61
C SER A 174 10.24 -2.16 -0.87
N PHE A 175 10.67 -1.16 -1.66
CA PHE A 175 9.83 -0.02 -2.02
C PHE A 175 8.70 -0.42 -2.97
N ALA A 176 9.05 -1.18 -4.02
CA ALA A 176 8.08 -1.73 -4.96
C ALA A 176 7.07 -2.66 -4.26
N MET A 177 7.54 -3.51 -3.34
CA MET A 177 6.67 -4.37 -2.53
C MET A 177 5.65 -3.57 -1.73
N SER A 178 6.10 -2.51 -1.05
CA SER A 178 5.21 -1.66 -0.26
C SER A 178 4.14 -1.01 -1.12
N TRP A 179 4.50 -0.43 -2.27
CA TRP A 179 3.55 0.13 -3.22
C TRP A 179 2.53 -0.91 -3.68
N ALA A 180 2.99 -2.08 -4.11
CA ALA A 180 2.12 -3.13 -4.60
C ALA A 180 1.12 -3.61 -3.52
N MET A 181 1.58 -3.74 -2.27
CA MET A 181 0.73 -4.11 -1.14
C MET A 181 -0.29 -3.02 -0.80
N ASN A 182 0.13 -1.76 -0.79
CA ASN A 182 -0.72 -0.62 -0.49
C ASN A 182 -1.82 -0.45 -1.53
N TYR A 183 -1.48 -0.48 -2.83
CA TYR A 183 -2.45 -0.38 -3.90
C TYR A 183 -3.48 -1.51 -3.88
N ARG A 184 -3.04 -2.77 -3.72
CA ARG A 184 -3.98 -3.89 -3.60
C ARG A 184 -4.89 -3.76 -2.38
N THR A 185 -4.35 -3.28 -1.26
CA THR A 185 -5.15 -3.05 -0.04
C THR A 185 -6.19 -1.95 -0.27
N GLY A 186 -5.82 -0.86 -0.96
CA GLY A 186 -6.73 0.20 -1.35
C GLY A 186 -7.86 -0.28 -2.26
N ILE A 187 -7.54 -1.04 -3.33
CA ILE A 187 -8.54 -1.59 -4.26
C ILE A 187 -9.53 -2.49 -3.51
N ARG A 188 -9.03 -3.41 -2.68
CA ARG A 188 -9.87 -4.33 -1.88
C ARG A 188 -10.77 -3.58 -0.91
N LEU A 189 -10.25 -2.55 -0.23
CA LEU A 189 -11.04 -1.74 0.71
C LEU A 189 -12.14 -0.98 -0.02
N LYS A 190 -11.79 -0.26 -1.09
CA LYS A 190 -12.75 0.50 -1.92
C LYS A 190 -13.85 -0.43 -2.44
N GLY A 191 -13.47 -1.57 -3.03
CA GLY A 191 -14.42 -2.54 -3.56
C GLY A 191 -15.35 -3.12 -2.49
N ALA A 192 -14.82 -3.45 -1.30
CA ALA A 192 -15.61 -3.96 -0.19
C ALA A 192 -16.63 -2.94 0.35
N VAL A 193 -16.17 -1.70 0.58
CA VAL A 193 -17.03 -0.63 1.12
C VAL A 193 -18.13 -0.28 0.12
N LEU A 194 -17.77 -0.15 -1.16
CA LEU A 194 -18.73 0.18 -2.21
C LEU A 194 -19.78 -0.93 -2.38
N ALA A 195 -19.35 -2.19 -2.44
CA ALA A 195 -20.28 -3.33 -2.54
C ALA A 195 -21.19 -3.44 -1.30
N LEU A 196 -20.66 -3.19 -0.10
CA LEU A 196 -21.46 -3.19 1.13
C LEU A 196 -22.48 -2.04 1.14
N ALA A 197 -22.07 -0.84 0.71
CA ALA A 197 -22.96 0.31 0.59
C ALA A 197 -24.10 0.03 -0.41
N PHE A 198 -23.79 -0.47 -1.60
CA PHE A 198 -24.79 -0.86 -2.59
C PHE A 198 -25.78 -1.90 -2.05
N ARG A 199 -25.30 -2.96 -1.40
CA ARG A 199 -26.16 -3.97 -0.76
C ARG A 199 -27.07 -3.39 0.32
N LYS A 200 -26.56 -2.42 1.09
CA LYS A 200 -27.34 -1.75 2.12
C LYS A 200 -28.46 -0.91 1.50
N ILE A 201 -28.16 -0.15 0.45
CA ILE A 201 -29.12 0.69 -0.27
C ILE A 201 -30.25 -0.16 -0.85
N LEU A 202 -29.92 -1.27 -1.53
CA LEU A 202 -30.91 -2.18 -2.11
C LEU A 202 -31.86 -2.84 -1.09
N ARG A 203 -31.50 -2.83 0.20
CA ARG A 203 -32.32 -3.42 1.28
C ARG A 203 -33.13 -2.38 2.06
N LEU A 204 -32.89 -1.08 1.85
CA LEU A 204 -33.65 -0.02 2.52
C LEU A 204 -35.00 0.15 1.80
N LYS A 205 -36.11 0.10 2.55
CA LYS A 205 -37.47 0.25 2.01
C LYS A 205 -37.76 1.69 1.55
N GLU A 206 -37.12 2.68 2.16
CA GLU A 206 -37.23 4.08 1.80
C GLU A 206 -35.84 4.74 1.91
N THR A 207 -35.39 5.39 0.84
CA THR A 207 -34.15 6.19 0.80
C THR A 207 -34.52 7.66 0.99
N LYS A 208 -35.28 7.99 2.04
CA LYS A 208 -35.80 9.36 2.24
C LYS A 208 -34.72 10.41 2.53
N ASP A 209 -33.56 9.97 3.04
CA ASP A 209 -32.50 10.87 3.52
C ASP A 209 -31.25 10.94 2.64
N VAL A 210 -31.22 10.26 1.48
CA VAL A 210 -30.04 10.28 0.59
C VAL A 210 -30.45 10.49 -0.86
N SER A 211 -29.97 11.59 -1.45
CA SER A 211 -30.22 11.92 -2.85
C SER A 211 -29.45 10.98 -3.81
N THR A 212 -29.97 10.81 -5.02
CA THR A 212 -29.25 10.09 -6.08
C THR A 212 -27.87 10.69 -6.37
N GLY A 213 -27.74 12.02 -6.24
CA GLY A 213 -26.47 12.73 -6.39
C GLY A 213 -25.45 12.37 -5.31
N GLU A 214 -25.88 12.28 -4.05
CA GLU A 214 -25.00 11.85 -2.95
C GLU A 214 -24.55 10.40 -3.10
N LEU A 215 -25.43 9.52 -3.59
CA LEU A 215 -25.05 8.14 -3.90
C LEU A 215 -23.97 8.07 -4.99
N ILE A 216 -24.13 8.85 -6.07
CA ILE A 216 -23.14 8.94 -7.14
C ILE A 216 -21.82 9.48 -6.60
N ASN A 217 -21.86 10.53 -5.76
CA ASN A 217 -20.66 11.10 -5.16
C ASN A 217 -19.93 10.10 -4.23
N MET A 218 -20.70 9.33 -3.46
CA MET A 218 -20.16 8.29 -2.58
C MET A 218 -19.41 7.22 -3.38
N CYS A 219 -19.97 6.81 -4.54
CA CYS A 219 -19.38 5.79 -5.40
C CYS A 219 -18.16 6.28 -6.20
N SER A 220 -18.12 7.58 -6.49
CA SER A 220 -17.08 8.22 -7.30
C SER A 220 -16.02 8.89 -6.43
N SER A 221 -16.28 10.14 -6.02
CA SER A 221 -15.34 11.01 -5.29
C SER A 221 -14.95 10.41 -3.94
N ASP A 222 -15.92 10.02 -3.10
CA ASP A 222 -15.60 9.54 -1.74
C ASP A 222 -14.95 8.16 -1.78
N GLY A 223 -15.41 7.29 -2.69
CA GLY A 223 -14.78 5.99 -2.95
C GLY A 223 -13.33 6.13 -3.44
N HIS A 224 -13.03 7.14 -4.27
CA HIS A 224 -11.66 7.43 -4.69
C HIS A 224 -10.80 7.96 -3.54
N ARG A 225 -11.31 8.91 -2.76
CA ARG A 225 -10.61 9.43 -1.56
C ARG A 225 -10.31 8.33 -0.55
N LEU A 226 -11.24 7.39 -0.36
CA LEU A 226 -11.03 6.22 0.49
C LEU A 226 -9.90 5.32 -0.04
N TYR A 227 -9.86 5.11 -1.35
CA TYR A 227 -8.77 4.38 -2.00
C TYR A 227 -7.42 5.07 -1.79
N GLU A 228 -7.34 6.39 -2.01
CA GLU A 228 -6.12 7.15 -1.79
C GLU A 228 -5.69 7.10 -0.32
N ALA A 229 -6.63 7.29 0.62
CA ALA A 229 -6.34 7.21 2.05
C ALA A 229 -5.78 5.84 2.46
N ALA A 230 -6.29 4.74 1.89
CA ALA A 230 -5.81 3.40 2.19
C ALA A 230 -4.48 3.06 1.48
N SER A 231 -4.26 3.59 0.27
CA SER A 231 -3.07 3.32 -0.53
C SER A 231 -1.88 4.18 -0.08
N ILE A 232 -2.08 5.49 0.03
CA ILE A 232 -1.03 6.46 0.33
C ILE A 232 -0.88 6.67 1.84
N GLY A 233 -1.92 6.43 2.63
CA GLY A 233 -1.91 6.68 4.08
C GLY A 233 -0.81 5.93 4.83
N CYS A 234 -0.46 4.71 4.42
CA CYS A 234 0.65 3.96 5.03
C CYS A 234 2.01 4.63 4.78
N MET A 235 2.19 5.30 3.63
CA MET A 235 3.41 6.04 3.32
C MET A 235 3.49 7.34 4.11
N LEU A 236 2.37 8.04 4.28
CA LEU A 236 2.31 9.24 5.14
C LEU A 236 2.67 8.90 6.59
N ALA A 237 2.21 7.74 7.09
CA ALA A 237 2.56 7.26 8.42
C ALA A 237 4.07 6.97 8.58
N ALA A 238 4.78 6.64 7.49
CA ALA A 238 6.24 6.44 7.51
C ALA A 238 7.02 7.78 7.52
N GLY A 239 6.40 8.89 7.09
CA GLY A 239 7.05 10.21 6.99
C GLY A 239 7.75 10.68 8.28
N PRO A 240 7.09 10.65 9.45
CA PRO A 240 7.72 11.03 10.72
C PRO A 240 8.94 10.16 11.07
N PHE A 241 8.89 8.86 10.78
CA PHE A 241 10.02 7.96 11.02
C PHE A 241 11.22 8.31 10.12
N ILE A 242 10.95 8.67 8.86
CA ILE A 242 11.98 9.12 7.90
C ILE A 242 12.62 10.42 8.37
N ALA A 243 11.80 11.40 8.77
CA ALA A 243 12.28 12.68 9.26
C ALA A 243 13.16 12.51 10.51
N LEU A 244 12.74 11.67 11.46
CA LEU A 244 13.51 11.37 12.67
C LEU A 244 14.84 10.67 12.36
N MET A 245 14.83 9.64 11.51
CA MET A 245 16.05 8.93 11.09
C MET A 245 17.01 9.87 10.34
N GLY A 246 16.49 10.70 9.45
CA GLY A 246 17.28 11.70 8.73
C GLY A 246 17.93 12.72 9.66
N LEU A 247 17.18 13.24 10.64
CA LEU A 247 17.68 14.18 11.64
C LEU A 247 18.81 13.57 12.49
N LEU A 248 18.61 12.32 12.95
CA LEU A 248 19.63 11.61 13.72
C LEU A 248 20.88 11.34 12.88
N TYR A 249 20.69 10.95 11.62
CA TYR A 249 21.79 10.70 10.70
C TYR A 249 22.63 11.96 10.44
N THR A 250 21.99 13.08 10.11
CA THR A 250 22.70 14.34 9.84
C THR A 250 23.38 14.89 11.10
N ALA A 251 22.74 14.77 12.27
CA ALA A 251 23.32 15.20 13.53
C ALA A 251 24.57 14.38 13.91
N MET A 252 24.56 13.07 13.66
CA MET A 252 25.72 12.20 13.92
C MET A 252 26.86 12.44 12.92
N PHE A 253 26.54 12.71 11.65
CA PHE A 253 27.55 12.79 10.58
C PHE A 253 28.18 14.19 10.44
N LEU A 254 27.36 15.25 10.44
CA LEU A 254 27.83 16.64 10.28
C LEU A 254 28.02 17.34 11.64
N GLY A 255 27.55 16.73 12.73
CA GLY A 255 27.52 17.35 14.05
C GLY A 255 26.31 18.28 14.26
N PRO A 256 26.29 19.02 15.38
CA PRO A 256 25.15 19.84 15.77
C PRO A 256 24.79 20.97 14.78
N THR A 257 25.73 21.41 13.95
CA THR A 257 25.53 22.45 12.93
C THR A 257 24.52 22.02 11.85
N ALA A 258 24.40 20.71 11.59
CA ALA A 258 23.44 20.15 10.65
C ALA A 258 21.99 20.41 11.05
N LEU A 259 21.73 20.56 12.35
CA LEU A 259 20.39 20.81 12.89
C LEU A 259 19.83 22.16 12.43
N ILE A 260 20.69 23.12 12.08
CA ILE A 260 20.26 24.42 11.53
C ILE A 260 19.54 24.21 10.18
N GLY A 261 20.09 23.36 9.32
CA GLY A 261 19.46 23.00 8.04
C GLY A 261 18.15 22.26 8.24
N SER A 262 18.11 21.30 9.18
CA SER A 262 16.87 20.59 9.52
C SER A 262 15.80 21.52 10.10
N ALA A 263 16.18 22.50 10.93
CA ALA A 263 15.26 23.50 11.48
C ALA A 263 14.62 24.36 10.37
N ALA A 264 15.39 24.73 9.34
CA ALA A 264 14.86 25.44 8.18
C ALA A 264 13.75 24.64 7.47
N PHE A 265 13.93 23.33 7.26
CA PHE A 265 12.89 22.47 6.68
C PHE A 265 11.64 22.36 7.56
N ILE A 266 11.82 22.26 8.88
CA ILE A 266 10.70 22.18 9.84
C ILE A 266 9.86 23.46 9.82
N VAL A 267 10.49 24.63 9.62
CA VAL A 267 9.78 25.92 9.50
C VAL A 267 9.18 26.08 8.10
N PHE A 268 9.88 25.64 7.06
CA PHE A 268 9.44 25.80 5.68
C PHE A 268 8.19 24.97 5.34
N TYR A 269 8.10 23.73 5.82
CA TYR A 269 6.94 22.86 5.57
C TYR A 269 5.58 23.44 5.99
N PRO A 270 5.37 23.92 7.23
CA PRO A 270 4.10 24.50 7.64
C PRO A 270 3.79 25.81 6.91
N LEU A 271 4.81 26.61 6.56
CA LEU A 271 4.63 27.78 5.71
C LEU A 271 4.12 27.35 4.33
N MET A 272 4.76 26.36 3.70
CA MET A 272 4.31 25.82 2.41
C MET A 272 2.85 25.35 2.48
N VAL A 273 2.48 24.56 3.50
CA VAL A 273 1.10 24.07 3.67
C VAL A 273 0.11 25.23 3.83
N ARG A 274 0.45 26.24 4.64
CA ARG A 274 -0.39 27.43 4.83
C ARG A 274 -0.56 28.20 3.51
N TRP A 275 0.51 28.37 2.74
CA TRP A 275 0.47 29.05 1.44
C TRP A 275 -0.40 28.29 0.44
N THR A 276 -0.24 26.97 0.32
CA THR A 276 -1.10 26.13 -0.53
C THR A 276 -2.56 26.23 -0.11
N PHE A 277 -2.85 26.21 1.19
CA PHE A 277 -4.22 26.36 1.70
C PHE A 277 -4.83 27.72 1.33
N VAL A 278 -4.09 28.82 1.53
CA VAL A 278 -4.53 30.17 1.15
C VAL A 278 -4.74 30.28 -0.37
N TYR A 279 -3.84 29.72 -1.17
CA TYR A 279 -3.95 29.71 -2.63
C TYR A 279 -5.20 28.95 -3.11
N LEU A 280 -5.49 27.79 -2.51
CA LEU A 280 -6.70 27.03 -2.81
C LEU A 280 -7.99 27.78 -2.43
N LEU A 281 -7.98 28.50 -1.30
CA LEU A 281 -9.09 29.37 -0.92
C LEU A 281 -9.30 30.50 -1.92
N HIS A 282 -8.21 31.09 -2.42
CA HIS A 282 -8.28 32.14 -3.44
C HIS A 282 -8.88 31.60 -4.74
N ILE A 283 -8.42 30.44 -5.23
CA ILE A 283 -8.98 29.78 -6.42
C ILE A 283 -10.46 29.47 -6.25
N LYS A 284 -10.86 28.87 -5.12
CA LYS A 284 -12.29 28.58 -4.86
C LYS A 284 -13.13 29.85 -4.85
N LYS A 285 -12.62 30.93 -4.25
CA LYS A 285 -13.30 32.22 -4.20
C LYS A 285 -13.43 32.82 -5.61
N SER A 286 -12.38 32.79 -6.43
CA SER A 286 -12.43 33.25 -7.82
C SER A 286 -13.41 32.44 -8.67
N PHE A 287 -13.46 31.11 -8.53
CA PHE A 287 -14.45 30.28 -9.23
C PHE A 287 -15.90 30.58 -8.81
N MET A 288 -16.14 30.85 -7.53
CA MET A 288 -17.47 31.18 -7.02
C MET A 288 -17.93 32.60 -7.40
N ILE A 289 -17.02 33.49 -7.78
CA ILE A 289 -17.33 34.83 -8.29
C ILE A 289 -17.67 34.81 -9.79
N VAL A 290 -17.14 33.82 -10.52
CA VAL A 290 -17.32 33.69 -11.98
C VAL A 290 -18.57 32.84 -12.34
N MET A 291 -19.15 32.12 -11.38
CA MET A 291 -20.36 31.31 -11.53
C MET A 291 -21.58 32.03 -10.94
#